data_AF-A0A7C0ZHY7-F1
#
_entry.id   AF-A0A7C0ZHY7-F1
#
_cell.length_a   1.000
_cell.length_b   1.000
_cell.length_c   1.000
_cell.angle_alpha   90.00
_cell.angle_beta   90.00
_cell.angle_gamma   90.00
#
_symmetry.space_group_name_H-M   'P 1'
#
loop_
_entity.id
_entity.type
_entity.pdbx_description
1 polymer ?
#
loop_
_entity_poly.entity_id
_entity_poly.type
_entity_poly.pdbx_seq_one_letter_code
_entity_poly.pdbx_strand_id
1 'polypeptide(L)'
;MKKLQKATPLAIVILLLVSTMAATVYASEPPTIPGHETYQSVEGLLETDVYTLYPYDEASLDIGFSKYGEMIDGDNGVGLEYKGVDAFANPAVPRELWCSGWIMDIHYTEGGYLRNIWAYALFSDRTPEGVEGEWRQMQKTKDASDPSDTPGGRRTNGYAETDDIKLIYDGPRSAIYLLVTRIFDKPPGDGGTPLVELDIQLIFNKVSKQVMEIKDIKRIDNNKMKGPFQIEFSQRAEWDIGLSSNSESYAEFYNSLETKYYKHPFYEDGCVEPVGFDLCQVIGEEGLVGYAAFWPNLVSKWVTNAEEVRRFGEDVDVPSLLSTMETYEHRVALPTSADELVDPSVYYNEVTGEIVILLPKEPVAYPRGLGEWSAAPWLFKKDGTGQYAKMLMEDEGLPGAWRWEPIHPPYGAVVIKPFQWKWGDEFCIVFKRVMEGHTPHESTALDCMEPFFEEGEVVESLGMYSEPATPYVFAEWDFDLDMDHPENSTHQF
;
A
#
# COMPACT_ATOMS: atom_id res chain seq x y z
N MET A 1 20.05 -79.14 -12.55
CA MET A 1 19.02 -78.09 -12.71
C MET A 1 18.62 -77.56 -11.33
N LYS A 2 19.17 -76.43 -10.89
CA LYS A 2 18.69 -75.69 -9.71
C LYS A 2 17.84 -74.51 -10.22
N LYS A 3 16.62 -74.40 -9.70
CA LYS A 3 15.63 -73.37 -10.05
C LYS A 3 16.16 -71.98 -9.70
N LEU A 4 16.23 -71.06 -10.67
CA LEU A 4 16.30 -69.62 -10.40
C LEU A 4 15.03 -69.23 -9.63
N GLN A 5 15.19 -68.89 -8.35
CA GLN A 5 14.10 -68.34 -7.54
C GLN A 5 13.85 -66.88 -7.94
N LYS A 6 12.56 -66.56 -8.05
CA LYS A 6 11.96 -65.28 -8.44
C LYS A 6 12.21 -64.19 -7.37
N ALA A 7 13.43 -63.67 -7.27
CA ALA A 7 13.76 -62.56 -6.36
C ALA A 7 13.66 -61.16 -7.02
N THR A 8 13.47 -61.10 -8.34
CA THR A 8 13.61 -59.85 -9.11
C THR A 8 12.46 -58.83 -8.97
N PRO A 9 11.16 -59.19 -8.86
CA PRO A 9 10.11 -58.17 -8.82
C PRO A 9 10.01 -57.46 -7.47
N LEU A 10 10.31 -58.13 -6.35
CA LEU A 10 10.24 -57.53 -5.02
C LEU A 10 11.37 -56.51 -4.79
N ALA A 11 12.57 -56.78 -5.31
CA ALA A 11 13.69 -55.85 -5.24
C ALA A 11 13.45 -54.57 -6.05
N ILE A 12 12.78 -54.68 -7.21
CA ILE A 12 12.40 -53.53 -8.04
C ILE A 12 11.30 -52.69 -7.36
N VAL A 13 10.31 -53.33 -6.73
CA VAL A 13 9.27 -52.62 -5.96
C VAL A 13 9.83 -51.92 -4.73
N ILE A 14 10.79 -52.54 -4.03
CA ILE A 14 11.49 -51.90 -2.90
C ILE A 14 12.37 -50.74 -3.40
N LEU A 15 13.07 -50.87 -4.53
CA LEU A 15 13.83 -49.75 -5.11
C LEU A 15 12.93 -48.59 -5.53
N LEU A 16 11.76 -48.87 -6.10
CA LEU A 16 10.78 -47.85 -6.47
C LEU A 16 10.20 -47.16 -5.23
N LEU A 17 9.85 -47.90 -4.18
CA LEU A 17 9.36 -47.34 -2.91
C LEU A 17 10.42 -46.51 -2.16
N VAL A 18 11.70 -46.93 -2.20
CA VAL A 18 12.82 -46.16 -1.63
C VAL A 18 13.11 -44.90 -2.47
N SER A 19 12.94 -44.95 -3.79
CA SER A 19 13.07 -43.77 -4.65
C SER A 19 11.96 -42.73 -4.43
N THR A 20 10.76 -43.16 -4.06
CA THR A 20 9.65 -42.24 -3.71
C THR A 20 9.79 -41.63 -2.32
N MET A 21 10.57 -42.23 -1.42
CA MET A 21 10.85 -41.67 -0.08
C MET A 21 12.07 -40.73 -0.06
N ALA A 22 12.94 -40.79 -1.07
CA ALA A 22 14.14 -39.95 -1.17
C ALA A 22 13.86 -38.55 -1.75
N ALA A 23 12.64 -38.29 -2.23
CA ALA A 23 12.20 -36.99 -2.74
C ALA A 23 11.15 -36.36 -1.82
N THR A 24 11.33 -36.42 -0.50
CA THR A 24 10.82 -35.31 0.32
C THR A 24 11.72 -34.12 0.06
N VAL A 25 11.41 -33.38 -1.01
CA VAL A 25 11.91 -32.01 -1.17
C VAL A 25 11.32 -31.25 0.00
N TYR A 26 12.09 -31.12 1.09
CA TYR A 26 11.80 -30.11 2.08
C TYR A 26 11.93 -28.79 1.33
N ALA A 27 10.87 -27.98 1.29
CA ALA A 27 10.97 -26.61 0.86
C ALA A 27 12.00 -25.95 1.78
N SER A 28 13.23 -25.76 1.30
CA SER A 28 14.23 -24.97 1.98
C SER A 28 13.83 -23.51 1.83
N GLU A 29 13.82 -22.76 2.93
CA GLU A 29 13.71 -21.31 2.83
C GLU A 29 14.79 -20.77 1.88
N PRO A 30 14.47 -19.79 1.01
CA PRO A 30 15.46 -19.22 0.12
C PRO A 30 16.60 -18.61 0.94
N PRO A 31 17.86 -18.75 0.49
CA PRO A 31 19.00 -18.27 1.25
C PRO A 31 19.06 -16.74 1.27
N THR A 32 19.63 -16.19 2.35
CA THR A 32 20.09 -14.80 2.36
C THR A 32 21.33 -14.64 1.49
N ILE A 33 21.61 -13.41 1.04
CA ILE A 33 22.77 -13.10 0.20
C ILE A 33 23.87 -12.51 1.10
N PRO A 34 24.98 -13.23 1.36
CA PRO A 34 26.02 -12.72 2.25
C PRO A 34 26.63 -11.41 1.73
N GLY A 35 26.65 -10.39 2.58
CA GLY A 35 27.16 -9.05 2.26
C GLY A 35 26.17 -8.12 1.55
N HIS A 36 24.94 -8.59 1.30
CA HIS A 36 23.85 -7.86 0.67
C HIS A 36 22.55 -8.04 1.48
N GLU A 37 22.68 -8.11 2.80
CA GLU A 37 21.55 -8.38 3.69
C GLU A 37 20.56 -7.19 3.73
N THR A 38 21.04 -5.96 3.52
CA THR A 38 20.24 -4.73 3.62
C THR A 38 19.93 -4.09 2.27
N TYR A 39 20.91 -4.06 1.35
CA TYR A 39 20.77 -3.47 0.02
C TYR A 39 21.32 -4.39 -1.06
N GLN A 40 20.75 -4.31 -2.25
CA GLN A 40 21.15 -5.09 -3.40
C GLN A 40 20.97 -4.30 -4.70
N SER A 41 22.01 -4.28 -5.53
CA SER A 41 21.94 -3.86 -6.93
C SER A 41 21.95 -5.07 -7.85
N VAL A 42 21.21 -4.96 -8.97
CA VAL A 42 21.15 -5.98 -10.00
C VAL A 42 21.27 -5.32 -11.36
N GLU A 43 22.38 -5.61 -12.03
CA GLU A 43 22.64 -5.13 -13.39
C GLU A 43 21.76 -5.84 -14.42
N GLY A 44 21.22 -5.07 -15.36
CA GLY A 44 20.65 -5.54 -16.61
C GLY A 44 21.74 -6.00 -17.57
N LEU A 45 21.40 -6.95 -18.45
CA LEU A 45 22.38 -7.60 -19.33
C LEU A 45 22.14 -7.34 -20.82
N LEU A 46 21.27 -6.40 -21.18
CA LEU A 46 20.91 -6.15 -22.58
C LEU A 46 22.06 -5.57 -23.39
N GLU A 47 22.82 -4.63 -22.84
CA GLU A 47 23.88 -3.94 -23.60
C GLU A 47 25.06 -4.86 -23.93
N THR A 48 25.23 -5.92 -23.15
CA THR A 48 26.28 -6.92 -23.34
C THR A 48 25.74 -8.21 -23.97
N ASP A 49 24.45 -8.21 -24.36
CA ASP A 49 23.78 -9.38 -24.91
C ASP A 49 24.26 -9.67 -26.35
N VAL A 50 24.59 -10.93 -26.63
CA VAL A 50 25.05 -11.41 -27.94
C VAL A 50 23.96 -12.17 -28.71
N TYR A 51 22.75 -12.29 -28.17
CA TYR A 51 21.66 -13.03 -28.81
C TYR A 51 21.02 -12.23 -29.96
N THR A 52 21.31 -12.65 -31.20
CA THR A 52 20.84 -12.03 -32.45
C THR A 52 19.30 -11.94 -32.62
N LEU A 53 18.52 -12.67 -31.80
CA LEU A 53 17.06 -12.75 -31.92
C LEU A 53 16.30 -11.67 -31.13
N TYR A 54 17.00 -10.78 -30.41
CA TYR A 54 16.38 -9.76 -29.56
C TYR A 54 16.86 -8.35 -29.95
N PRO A 55 16.24 -7.73 -30.98
CA PRO A 55 16.64 -6.42 -31.50
C PRO A 55 16.02 -5.27 -30.69
N TYR A 56 16.11 -5.31 -29.36
CA TYR A 56 15.70 -4.17 -28.52
C TYR A 56 16.81 -3.11 -28.49
N ASP A 57 16.46 -1.88 -28.11
CA ASP A 57 17.44 -0.84 -27.77
C ASP A 57 18.46 -1.41 -26.77
N GLU A 58 19.74 -1.44 -27.15
CA GLU A 58 20.81 -2.15 -26.42
C GLU A 58 20.99 -1.69 -24.97
N ALA A 59 20.48 -0.52 -24.55
CA ALA A 59 20.66 -0.06 -23.17
C ALA A 59 20.03 -1.00 -22.12
N SER A 60 20.79 -1.33 -21.07
CA SER A 60 20.30 -2.04 -19.88
C SER A 60 19.48 -1.12 -18.97
N LEU A 61 18.56 -1.73 -18.23
CA LEU A 61 17.96 -1.15 -17.03
C LEU A 61 18.67 -1.81 -15.84
N ASP A 62 19.18 -1.03 -14.91
CA ASP A 62 19.75 -1.50 -13.66
C ASP A 62 18.80 -1.14 -12.51
N ILE A 63 18.74 -2.01 -11.50
CA ILE A 63 17.88 -1.78 -10.33
C ILE A 63 18.66 -1.87 -9.03
N GLY A 64 18.27 -1.06 -8.06
CA GLY A 64 18.69 -1.20 -6.67
C GLY A 64 17.48 -1.22 -5.75
N PHE A 65 17.59 -1.96 -4.65
CA PHE A 65 16.53 -2.04 -3.65
C PHE A 65 17.06 -2.38 -2.27
N SER A 66 16.24 -2.12 -1.25
CA SER A 66 16.53 -2.44 0.14
C SER A 66 15.70 -3.62 0.64
N LYS A 67 16.10 -4.22 1.77
CA LYS A 67 15.29 -5.23 2.48
C LYS A 67 13.92 -4.72 2.92
N TYR A 68 13.75 -3.40 3.00
CA TYR A 68 12.52 -2.74 3.45
C TYR A 68 11.50 -2.55 2.32
N GLY A 69 11.87 -2.83 1.06
CA GLY A 69 10.99 -2.64 -0.10
C GLY A 69 11.06 -1.23 -0.71
N GLU A 70 12.13 -0.49 -0.45
CA GLU A 70 12.42 0.76 -1.18
C GLU A 70 13.18 0.38 -2.45
N MET A 71 12.82 0.96 -3.61
CA MET A 71 13.53 0.73 -4.88
C MET A 71 14.80 1.59 -4.99
N ILE A 72 15.62 1.54 -3.93
CA ILE A 72 16.92 2.22 -3.82
C ILE A 72 17.90 1.30 -3.07
N ASP A 73 19.02 1.00 -3.71
CA ASP A 73 20.25 0.53 -3.08
C ASP A 73 21.03 1.75 -2.58
N GLY A 74 20.99 1.93 -1.27
CA GLY A 74 21.69 3.00 -0.59
C GLY A 74 23.20 2.93 -0.73
N ASP A 75 23.79 1.74 -0.65
CA ASP A 75 25.24 1.55 -0.62
C ASP A 75 25.90 1.94 -1.95
N ASN A 76 25.23 1.59 -3.05
CA ASN A 76 25.74 1.85 -4.41
C ASN A 76 25.14 3.09 -5.07
N GLY A 77 24.02 3.62 -4.55
CA GLY A 77 23.31 4.75 -5.15
C GLY A 77 22.65 4.38 -6.47
N VAL A 78 21.99 3.23 -6.51
CA VAL A 78 21.26 2.72 -7.68
C VAL A 78 19.80 2.52 -7.26
N GLY A 79 18.86 2.98 -8.06
CA GLY A 79 17.43 2.83 -7.86
C GLY A 79 16.77 2.20 -9.08
N LEU A 80 16.44 3.03 -10.06
CA LEU A 80 15.91 2.58 -11.35
C LEU A 80 16.67 3.30 -12.47
N GLU A 81 17.82 2.76 -12.85
CA GLU A 81 18.79 3.40 -13.73
C GLU A 81 18.63 2.94 -15.18
N TYR A 82 18.43 3.89 -16.07
CA TYR A 82 18.38 3.65 -17.51
C TYR A 82 19.17 4.72 -18.27
N LYS A 83 20.14 4.28 -19.08
CA LYS A 83 20.97 5.16 -19.94
C LYS A 83 21.70 6.28 -19.15
N GLY A 84 22.12 5.98 -17.92
CA GLY A 84 22.83 6.89 -17.02
C GLY A 84 21.92 7.84 -16.22
N VAL A 85 20.60 7.68 -16.32
CA VAL A 85 19.61 8.44 -15.54
C VAL A 85 18.92 7.50 -14.59
N ASP A 86 18.94 7.82 -13.29
CA ASP A 86 18.28 7.05 -12.25
C ASP A 86 17.05 7.79 -11.74
N ALA A 87 15.89 7.15 -11.78
CA ALA A 87 14.64 7.79 -11.36
C ALA A 87 14.48 7.93 -9.84
N PHE A 88 15.13 7.09 -9.03
CA PHE A 88 14.94 7.07 -7.57
C PHE A 88 16.21 7.41 -6.78
N ALA A 89 17.38 7.20 -7.38
CA ALA A 89 18.68 7.49 -6.81
C ALA A 89 19.49 8.44 -7.72
N ASN A 90 18.83 9.47 -8.26
CA ASN A 90 19.47 10.37 -9.22
C ASN A 90 20.69 11.08 -8.59
N PRO A 91 21.90 10.95 -9.16
CA PRO A 91 23.11 11.56 -8.60
C PRO A 91 23.13 13.09 -8.70
N ALA A 92 22.27 13.70 -9.51
CA ALA A 92 22.08 15.15 -9.55
C ALA A 92 21.24 15.67 -8.37
N VAL A 93 20.48 14.79 -7.72
CA VAL A 93 19.57 15.11 -6.62
C VAL A 93 20.26 14.78 -5.28
N PRO A 94 20.19 15.69 -4.28
CA PRO A 94 20.69 15.38 -2.95
C PRO A 94 20.06 14.10 -2.39
N ARG A 95 20.89 13.23 -1.81
CA ARG A 95 20.49 11.91 -1.32
C ARG A 95 19.37 11.96 -0.27
N GLU A 96 19.26 13.06 0.46
CA GLU A 96 18.13 13.30 1.36
C GLU A 96 16.79 13.44 0.65
N LEU A 97 16.75 13.84 -0.62
CA LEU A 97 15.49 13.96 -1.37
C LEU A 97 15.06 12.66 -2.04
N TRP A 98 15.96 11.69 -2.22
CA TRP A 98 15.63 10.39 -2.79
C TRP A 98 14.49 9.71 -2.00
N CYS A 99 13.40 9.40 -2.69
CA CYS A 99 12.20 8.90 -2.05
C CYS A 99 11.52 7.83 -2.90
N SER A 100 11.55 6.60 -2.41
CA SER A 100 10.80 5.46 -2.95
C SER A 100 10.45 4.51 -1.80
N GLY A 101 9.24 3.94 -1.81
CA GLY A 101 8.81 2.95 -0.83
C GLY A 101 7.32 2.93 -0.59
N TRP A 102 6.91 2.66 0.65
CA TRP A 102 5.51 2.41 0.99
C TRP A 102 5.11 2.95 2.37
N ILE A 103 3.81 3.15 2.55
CA ILE A 103 3.16 3.53 3.81
C ILE A 103 1.99 2.59 4.06
N MET A 104 1.81 2.23 5.33
CA MET A 104 0.68 1.44 5.79
C MET A 104 0.07 2.08 7.04
N ASP A 105 -1.25 2.17 7.07
CA ASP A 105 -2.02 2.56 8.25
C ASP A 105 -3.03 1.47 8.62
N ILE A 106 -3.08 1.09 9.88
CA ILE A 106 -3.78 -0.10 10.40
C ILE A 106 -4.71 0.34 11.52
N HIS A 107 -6.00 0.49 11.20
CA HIS A 107 -7.04 0.71 12.21
C HIS A 107 -7.66 -0.62 12.60
N TYR A 108 -7.73 -0.88 13.91
CA TYR A 108 -8.27 -2.14 14.42
C TYR A 108 -8.91 -1.95 15.79
N THR A 109 -9.55 -3.02 16.26
CA THR A 109 -10.10 -3.08 17.62
C THR A 109 -9.42 -4.11 18.49
N GLU A 110 -8.88 -3.64 19.62
CA GLU A 110 -8.38 -4.48 20.69
C GLU A 110 -9.28 -4.33 21.91
N GLY A 111 -9.83 -5.45 22.41
CA GLY A 111 -10.75 -5.42 23.55
C GLY A 111 -12.01 -4.57 23.31
N GLY A 112 -12.37 -4.35 22.04
CA GLY A 112 -13.49 -3.48 21.64
C GLY A 112 -13.15 -1.99 21.54
N TYR A 113 -11.89 -1.59 21.72
CA TYR A 113 -11.46 -0.21 21.64
C TYR A 113 -10.69 0.10 20.36
N LEU A 114 -10.86 1.31 19.83
CA LEU A 114 -10.11 1.80 18.67
C LEU A 114 -8.61 1.82 18.98
N ARG A 115 -7.84 1.24 18.07
CA ARG A 115 -6.38 1.28 18.02
C ARG A 115 -5.95 1.63 16.61
N ASN A 116 -4.75 2.19 16.52
CA ASN A 116 -4.14 2.59 15.27
C ASN A 116 -2.63 2.33 15.33
N ILE A 117 -2.12 1.63 14.33
CA ILE A 117 -0.68 1.46 14.10
C ILE A 117 -0.39 1.88 12.67
N TRP A 118 0.59 2.75 12.49
CA TRP A 118 1.10 3.11 11.18
C TRP A 118 2.57 2.69 11.06
N ALA A 119 2.98 2.35 9.85
CA ALA A 119 4.36 2.08 9.51
C ALA A 119 4.64 2.59 8.10
N TYR A 120 5.81 3.16 7.88
CA TYR A 120 6.28 3.48 6.53
C TYR A 120 7.75 3.17 6.39
N ALA A 121 8.12 2.74 5.20
CA ALA A 121 9.50 2.58 4.76
C ALA A 121 9.68 3.39 3.49
N LEU A 122 10.24 4.59 3.64
CA LEU A 122 10.76 5.43 2.57
C LEU A 122 12.27 5.54 2.77
N PHE A 123 13.03 5.67 1.69
CA PHE A 123 14.48 5.77 1.77
C PHE A 123 14.98 6.94 2.63
N SER A 124 14.23 8.04 2.62
CA SER A 124 14.51 9.26 3.38
C SER A 124 13.22 9.92 3.87
N ASP A 125 13.30 10.65 4.98
CA ASP A 125 12.25 11.57 5.45
C ASP A 125 12.45 13.01 4.95
N ARG A 126 13.33 13.18 3.96
CA ARG A 126 13.80 14.46 3.42
C ARG A 126 14.69 15.28 4.35
N THR A 127 15.20 14.70 5.44
CA THR A 127 16.23 15.31 6.28
C THR A 127 17.59 14.62 6.10
N PRO A 128 18.73 15.34 6.25
CA PRO A 128 20.05 14.71 6.18
C PRO A 128 20.25 13.59 7.21
N GLU A 129 19.65 13.70 8.39
CA GLU A 129 19.74 12.71 9.47
C GLU A 129 18.80 11.51 9.28
N GLY A 130 17.80 11.63 8.43
CA GLY A 130 16.76 10.63 8.20
C GLY A 130 16.92 9.82 6.92
N VAL A 131 18.07 9.95 6.25
CA VAL A 131 18.50 9.08 5.15
C VAL A 131 18.89 7.71 5.70
N GLU A 132 18.32 6.64 5.12
CA GLU A 132 18.65 5.25 5.44
C GLU A 132 18.46 4.87 6.93
N GLY A 133 19.10 3.78 7.35
CA GLY A 133 19.16 3.32 8.73
C GLY A 133 18.04 2.36 9.14
N GLU A 134 18.16 1.75 10.30
CA GLU A 134 17.13 0.81 10.79
C GLU A 134 15.84 1.55 11.20
N TRP A 135 14.75 0.79 11.34
CA TRP A 135 13.44 1.27 11.81
C TRP A 135 13.53 2.18 13.05
N ARG A 136 12.85 3.33 12.99
CA ARG A 136 12.52 4.13 14.17
C ARG A 136 11.20 3.63 14.76
N GLN A 137 11.32 2.92 15.87
CA GLN A 137 10.20 2.30 16.58
C GLN A 137 9.51 3.30 17.52
N MET A 138 8.27 3.01 17.92
CA MET A 138 7.55 3.71 18.99
C MET A 138 7.48 5.23 18.84
N GLN A 139 7.39 5.71 17.60
CA GLN A 139 7.27 7.13 17.29
C GLN A 139 5.88 7.65 17.66
N LYS A 140 5.79 8.91 18.10
CA LYS A 140 4.52 9.50 18.53
C LYS A 140 3.73 10.07 17.37
N THR A 141 4.43 10.55 16.36
CA THR A 141 3.86 11.32 15.25
C THR A 141 4.40 10.80 13.92
N LYS A 142 3.57 10.91 12.86
CA LYS A 142 4.00 10.61 11.49
C LYS A 142 5.04 11.63 10.99
N ASP A 143 5.08 12.84 11.57
CA ASP A 143 6.02 13.91 11.25
C ASP A 143 7.43 13.58 11.76
N ALA A 144 8.40 13.44 10.85
CA ALA A 144 9.78 13.13 11.21
C ALA A 144 10.56 14.32 11.75
N SER A 145 10.01 15.53 11.61
CA SER A 145 10.59 16.75 12.15
C SER A 145 10.15 17.07 13.58
N ASP A 146 9.19 16.31 14.15
CA ASP A 146 8.75 16.51 15.52
C ASP A 146 9.94 16.27 16.48
N PRO A 147 10.30 17.26 17.32
CA PRO A 147 11.47 17.17 18.20
C PRO A 147 11.30 16.12 19.32
N SER A 148 10.09 15.60 19.51
CA SER A 148 9.80 14.53 20.46
C SER A 148 9.99 13.12 19.89
N ASP A 149 10.33 13.04 18.61
CA ASP A 149 10.56 11.84 17.82
C ASP A 149 11.98 11.82 17.20
N THR A 150 12.31 10.74 16.48
CA THR A 150 13.62 10.57 15.83
C THR A 150 13.45 10.59 14.30
N PRO A 151 14.23 11.43 13.57
CA PRO A 151 14.27 11.42 12.11
C PRO A 151 14.62 10.05 11.52
N GLY A 152 14.10 9.77 10.34
CA GLY A 152 14.28 8.53 9.60
C GLY A 152 13.19 8.31 8.56
N GLY A 153 13.55 7.82 7.38
CA GLY A 153 12.57 7.42 6.36
C GLY A 153 11.80 6.13 6.69
N ARG A 154 12.25 5.36 7.71
CA ARG A 154 11.62 4.10 8.15
C ARG A 154 11.09 4.24 9.57
N ARG A 155 9.78 4.42 9.76
CA ARG A 155 9.19 4.76 11.08
C ARG A 155 7.87 4.05 11.34
N THR A 156 7.57 3.83 12.62
CA THR A 156 6.28 3.31 13.10
C THR A 156 5.96 3.82 14.51
N ASN A 157 4.69 3.99 14.84
CA ASN A 157 4.25 4.21 16.22
C ASN A 157 4.14 2.92 17.06
N GLY A 158 4.23 1.76 16.41
CA GLY A 158 4.36 0.46 17.04
C GLY A 158 5.78 -0.04 16.94
N TYR A 159 5.92 -1.25 16.41
CA TYR A 159 7.22 -1.88 16.22
C TYR A 159 7.26 -2.68 14.91
N ALA A 160 8.34 -2.60 14.15
CA ALA A 160 8.51 -3.29 12.87
C ALA A 160 9.84 -4.04 12.77
N GLU A 161 9.86 -5.23 12.20
CA GLU A 161 11.07 -6.00 11.92
C GLU A 161 11.10 -6.42 10.46
N THR A 162 12.27 -6.34 9.84
CA THR A 162 12.47 -6.70 8.44
C THR A 162 13.57 -7.73 8.33
N ASP A 163 13.23 -8.88 7.71
CA ASP A 163 14.17 -9.96 7.42
C ASP A 163 15.23 -9.50 6.40
N ASP A 164 16.39 -10.15 6.37
CA ASP A 164 17.39 -9.95 5.33
C ASP A 164 16.84 -10.35 3.94
N ILE A 165 17.39 -9.75 2.88
CA ILE A 165 17.01 -10.05 1.48
C ILE A 165 17.20 -11.54 1.19
N LYS A 166 16.14 -12.20 0.71
CA LYS A 166 16.15 -13.62 0.31
C LYS A 166 16.19 -13.76 -1.21
N LEU A 167 17.18 -14.48 -1.73
CA LEU A 167 17.31 -14.75 -3.16
C LEU A 167 16.52 -16.00 -3.54
N ILE A 168 15.49 -15.83 -4.38
CA ILE A 168 14.70 -16.96 -4.92
C ILE A 168 15.36 -17.49 -6.20
N TYR A 169 15.75 -16.59 -7.10
CA TYR A 169 16.29 -16.94 -8.41
C TYR A 169 17.15 -15.79 -8.96
N ASP A 170 18.30 -16.10 -9.53
CA ASP A 170 19.05 -15.14 -10.35
C ASP A 170 19.60 -15.87 -11.57
N GLY A 171 19.15 -15.42 -12.74
CA GLY A 171 19.56 -15.95 -14.02
C GLY A 171 19.85 -14.85 -15.03
N PRO A 172 20.24 -15.23 -16.25
CA PRO A 172 20.66 -14.26 -17.28
C PRO A 172 19.55 -13.30 -17.73
N ARG A 173 18.28 -13.65 -17.52
CA ARG A 173 17.12 -12.91 -18.04
C ARG A 173 16.17 -12.38 -16.97
N SER A 174 16.29 -12.87 -15.74
CA SER A 174 15.44 -12.45 -14.64
C SER A 174 16.13 -12.73 -13.31
N ALA A 175 15.82 -11.91 -12.31
CA ALA A 175 16.15 -12.15 -10.92
C ALA A 175 14.88 -11.97 -10.06
N ILE A 176 14.75 -12.78 -9.01
CA ILE A 176 13.60 -12.83 -8.12
C ILE A 176 14.10 -12.83 -6.68
N TYR A 177 13.59 -11.89 -5.89
CA TYR A 177 13.90 -11.70 -4.49
C TYR A 177 12.63 -11.67 -3.65
N LEU A 178 12.77 -11.98 -2.36
CA LEU A 178 11.71 -11.87 -1.37
C LEU A 178 12.17 -10.98 -0.21
N LEU A 179 11.36 -9.97 0.07
CA LEU A 179 11.54 -9.00 1.16
C LEU A 179 10.37 -9.18 2.12
N VAL A 180 10.62 -9.23 3.43
CA VAL A 180 9.57 -9.54 4.42
C VAL A 180 9.67 -8.57 5.58
N THR A 181 8.58 -7.85 5.85
CA THR A 181 8.44 -6.96 7.01
C THR A 181 7.26 -7.38 7.88
N ARG A 182 7.46 -7.46 9.20
CA ARG A 182 6.42 -7.75 10.19
C ARG A 182 6.17 -6.53 11.06
N ILE A 183 4.90 -6.18 11.23
CA ILE A 183 4.46 -5.04 12.03
C ILE A 183 3.73 -5.54 13.27
N PHE A 184 4.05 -4.93 14.41
CA PHE A 184 3.53 -5.24 15.73
C PHE A 184 2.97 -3.97 16.38
N ASP A 185 2.05 -4.15 17.33
CA ASP A 185 1.54 -3.06 18.16
C ASP A 185 2.61 -2.44 19.08
N LYS A 186 3.60 -3.23 19.50
CA LYS A 186 4.75 -2.86 20.36
C LYS A 186 5.83 -3.95 20.27
N PRO A 187 6.99 -3.80 20.94
CA PRO A 187 8.08 -4.78 20.86
C PRO A 187 7.65 -6.22 21.21
N PRO A 188 7.99 -7.23 20.38
CA PRO A 188 7.64 -8.64 20.64
C PRO A 188 8.11 -9.14 22.01
N GLY A 189 9.31 -8.72 22.44
CA GLY A 189 9.88 -9.04 23.75
C GLY A 189 9.04 -8.54 24.94
N ASP A 190 8.23 -7.51 24.74
CA ASP A 190 7.35 -6.90 25.74
C ASP A 190 5.88 -7.38 25.61
N GLY A 191 5.71 -8.55 24.97
CA GLY A 191 4.41 -9.13 24.69
C GLY A 191 3.65 -8.40 23.59
N GLY A 192 4.37 -7.87 22.60
CA GLY A 192 3.79 -7.31 21.38
C GLY A 192 3.03 -8.37 20.59
N THR A 193 1.87 -7.98 20.07
CA THR A 193 1.04 -8.77 19.18
C THR A 193 1.45 -8.46 17.74
N PRO A 194 1.84 -9.47 16.94
CA PRO A 194 2.01 -9.27 15.51
C PRO A 194 0.66 -8.91 14.89
N LEU A 195 0.63 -7.88 14.05
CA LEU A 195 -0.58 -7.42 13.38
C LEU A 195 -0.60 -7.92 11.95
N VAL A 196 0.41 -7.53 11.17
CA VAL A 196 0.50 -7.83 9.74
C VAL A 196 1.92 -8.19 9.30
N GLU A 197 2.02 -8.99 8.25
CA GLU A 197 3.24 -9.29 7.50
C GLU A 197 3.07 -8.77 6.07
N LEU A 198 4.03 -7.97 5.61
CA LEU A 198 4.15 -7.51 4.23
C LEU A 198 5.27 -8.31 3.56
N ASP A 199 4.92 -9.13 2.59
CA ASP A 199 5.85 -9.79 1.70
C ASP A 199 5.91 -9.03 0.39
N ILE A 200 7.12 -8.70 -0.08
CA ILE A 200 7.33 -8.11 -1.40
C ILE A 200 8.18 -9.09 -2.21
N GLN A 201 7.58 -9.69 -3.24
CA GLN A 201 8.30 -10.45 -4.24
C GLN A 201 8.71 -9.50 -5.37
N LEU A 202 10.00 -9.22 -5.45
CA LEU A 202 10.57 -8.39 -6.50
C LEU A 202 10.99 -9.29 -7.66
N ILE A 203 10.41 -9.09 -8.83
CA ILE A 203 10.72 -9.79 -10.08
C ILE A 203 11.31 -8.79 -11.06
N PHE A 204 12.62 -8.86 -11.26
CA PHE A 204 13.28 -8.08 -12.28
C PHE A 204 13.34 -8.87 -13.59
N ASN A 205 12.78 -8.33 -14.67
CA ASN A 205 12.96 -8.85 -16.01
C ASN A 205 14.04 -8.03 -16.73
N LYS A 206 15.21 -8.63 -16.87
CA LYS A 206 16.42 -8.01 -17.46
C LYS A 206 16.25 -7.74 -18.95
N VAL A 207 15.23 -8.29 -19.62
CA VAL A 207 15.00 -8.17 -21.07
C VAL A 207 13.93 -7.17 -21.40
N SER A 208 12.78 -7.22 -20.73
CA SER A 208 11.69 -6.28 -20.97
C SER A 208 11.85 -4.97 -20.22
N LYS A 209 12.97 -4.78 -19.50
CA LYS A 209 13.31 -3.55 -18.76
C LYS A 209 12.20 -3.15 -17.79
N GLN A 210 11.74 -4.11 -16.99
CA GLN A 210 10.70 -3.86 -16.00
C GLN A 210 11.03 -4.60 -14.72
N VAL A 211 10.70 -3.97 -13.60
CA VAL A 211 10.64 -4.57 -12.28
C VAL A 211 9.17 -4.64 -11.86
N MET A 212 8.78 -5.79 -11.33
CA MET A 212 7.45 -6.01 -10.75
C MET A 212 7.63 -6.27 -9.27
N GLU A 213 6.87 -5.56 -8.44
CA GLU A 213 6.74 -5.83 -7.02
C GLU A 213 5.36 -6.45 -6.78
N ILE A 214 5.31 -7.73 -6.41
CA ILE A 214 4.08 -8.37 -5.95
C ILE A 214 4.07 -8.26 -4.43
N LYS A 215 3.09 -7.56 -3.87
CA LYS A 215 3.02 -7.26 -2.45
C LYS A 215 1.86 -8.03 -1.82
N ASP A 216 2.15 -8.91 -0.87
CA ASP A 216 1.14 -9.62 -0.08
C ASP A 216 1.08 -9.04 1.33
N ILE A 217 -0.09 -8.55 1.75
CA ILE A 217 -0.33 -8.07 3.12
C ILE A 217 -1.21 -9.06 3.84
N LYS A 218 -0.65 -9.67 4.89
CA LYS A 218 -1.25 -10.79 5.63
C LYS A 218 -1.53 -10.38 7.06
N ARG A 219 -2.72 -10.71 7.57
CA ARG A 219 -3.01 -10.60 9.00
C ARG A 219 -2.42 -11.80 9.74
N ILE A 220 -1.57 -11.53 10.74
CA ILE A 220 -0.79 -12.57 11.44
C ILE A 220 -0.96 -12.55 12.97
N ASP A 221 -2.01 -11.88 13.47
CA ASP A 221 -2.31 -11.88 14.89
C ASP A 221 -2.78 -13.26 15.40
N ASN A 222 -2.78 -13.42 16.72
CA ASN A 222 -3.14 -14.68 17.36
C ASN A 222 -4.67 -14.95 17.41
N ASN A 223 -5.44 -14.29 16.54
CA ASN A 223 -6.90 -14.32 16.44
C ASN A 223 -7.63 -13.97 17.76
N LYS A 224 -6.99 -13.16 18.61
CA LYS A 224 -7.62 -12.61 19.82
C LYS A 224 -8.21 -11.22 19.57
N MET A 225 -7.76 -10.54 18.52
CA MET A 225 -8.36 -9.29 18.06
C MET A 225 -9.65 -9.63 17.32
N LYS A 226 -10.79 -9.12 17.82
CA LYS A 226 -12.09 -9.35 17.20
C LYS A 226 -12.36 -8.34 16.10
N GLY A 227 -12.94 -8.81 14.99
CA GLY A 227 -13.34 -7.98 13.85
C GLY A 227 -12.18 -7.67 12.88
N PRO A 228 -12.47 -6.97 11.78
CA PRO A 228 -11.50 -6.68 10.72
C PRO A 228 -10.45 -5.65 11.13
N PHE A 229 -9.30 -5.69 10.47
CA PHE A 229 -8.34 -4.58 10.42
C PHE A 229 -8.63 -3.78 9.15
N GLN A 230 -8.90 -2.50 9.29
CA GLN A 230 -9.00 -1.59 8.15
C GLN A 230 -7.58 -1.12 7.82
N ILE A 231 -7.10 -1.49 6.63
CA ILE A 231 -5.77 -1.18 6.13
C ILE A 231 -5.88 -0.09 5.06
N GLU A 232 -4.96 0.88 5.14
CA GLU A 232 -4.59 1.72 4.00
C GLU A 232 -3.16 1.35 3.64
N PHE A 233 -2.91 1.07 2.37
CA PHE A 233 -1.58 0.75 1.88
C PHE A 233 -1.27 1.60 0.66
N SER A 234 -0.18 2.35 0.72
CA SER A 234 0.20 3.30 -0.31
C SER A 234 1.63 3.05 -0.79
N GLN A 235 1.81 2.91 -2.10
CA GLN A 235 3.10 2.96 -2.77
C GLN A 235 3.42 4.41 -3.13
N ARG A 236 4.66 4.84 -2.89
CA ARG A 236 5.09 6.23 -3.05
C ARG A 236 6.45 6.34 -3.69
N ALA A 237 6.61 7.27 -4.61
CA ALA A 237 7.91 7.60 -5.17
C ALA A 237 7.95 9.02 -5.73
N GLU A 238 9.07 9.67 -5.52
CA GLU A 238 9.53 10.79 -6.33
C GLU A 238 10.23 10.23 -7.57
N TRP A 239 9.90 10.75 -8.75
CA TRP A 239 10.48 10.27 -10.00
C TRP A 239 11.36 11.36 -10.62
N ASP A 240 12.65 11.29 -10.31
CA ASP A 240 13.68 12.22 -10.78
C ASP A 240 14.21 11.84 -12.18
N ILE A 241 13.33 11.86 -13.18
CA ILE A 241 13.68 11.49 -14.57
C ILE A 241 14.26 12.70 -15.32
N GLY A 242 15.52 13.03 -15.04
CA GLY A 242 16.24 14.06 -15.79
C GLY A 242 17.72 14.19 -15.38
N LEU A 243 18.39 15.18 -15.97
CA LEU A 243 19.84 15.39 -15.79
C LEU A 243 20.17 16.47 -14.75
N SER A 244 19.14 17.11 -14.18
CA SER A 244 19.28 18.17 -13.19
C SER A 244 18.55 17.81 -11.91
N SER A 245 18.81 18.58 -10.84
CA SER A 245 18.17 18.37 -9.54
C SER A 245 16.70 18.80 -9.48
N ASN A 246 16.16 19.38 -10.56
CA ASN A 246 14.77 19.80 -10.67
C ASN A 246 14.36 19.68 -12.14
N SER A 247 14.19 18.44 -12.57
CA SER A 247 13.88 18.12 -13.97
C SER A 247 12.46 18.54 -14.33
N GLU A 248 12.29 19.17 -15.49
CA GLU A 248 10.97 19.46 -16.06
C GLU A 248 10.34 18.15 -16.59
N SER A 249 9.82 17.37 -15.66
CA SER A 249 9.10 16.12 -15.90
C SER A 249 7.64 16.29 -15.52
N TYR A 250 6.79 15.31 -15.83
CA TYR A 250 5.41 15.28 -15.35
C TYR A 250 4.92 13.85 -15.36
N ALA A 251 3.83 13.58 -14.66
CA ALA A 251 3.22 12.27 -14.62
C ALA A 251 1.70 12.35 -14.84
N GLU A 252 1.17 11.33 -15.50
CA GLU A 252 -0.23 11.20 -15.88
C GLU A 252 -0.77 9.84 -15.48
N PHE A 253 -1.87 9.81 -14.73
CA PHE A 253 -2.62 8.60 -14.45
C PHE A 253 -3.71 8.36 -15.50
N TYR A 254 -3.74 7.13 -15.99
CA TYR A 254 -4.79 6.55 -16.81
C TYR A 254 -5.54 5.51 -15.99
N ASN A 255 -6.85 5.66 -15.91
CA ASN A 255 -7.70 4.85 -15.05
C ASN A 255 -8.23 3.61 -15.76
N SER A 256 -8.30 2.50 -15.04
CA SER A 256 -9.08 1.32 -15.44
C SER A 256 -8.76 0.80 -16.84
N LEU A 257 -7.47 0.77 -17.18
CA LEU A 257 -7.01 0.13 -18.40
C LEU A 257 -7.29 -1.37 -18.35
N GLU A 258 -7.64 -1.95 -19.50
CA GLU A 258 -8.00 -3.36 -19.59
C GLU A 258 -6.78 -4.25 -19.32
N THR A 259 -6.92 -5.20 -18.38
CA THR A 259 -5.96 -6.30 -18.22
C THR A 259 -6.56 -7.64 -18.63
N LYS A 260 -5.68 -8.62 -18.84
CA LYS A 260 -6.06 -10.00 -19.18
C LYS A 260 -6.46 -10.83 -17.95
N TYR A 261 -6.39 -10.24 -16.76
CA TYR A 261 -6.73 -10.89 -15.50
C TYR A 261 -8.18 -10.60 -15.10
N TYR A 262 -8.95 -11.66 -14.85
CA TYR A 262 -10.38 -11.60 -14.52
C TYR A 262 -10.66 -11.87 -13.04
N LYS A 263 -9.63 -12.11 -12.23
CA LYS A 263 -9.77 -12.56 -10.86
C LYS A 263 -8.76 -11.87 -9.95
N HIS A 264 -9.27 -11.19 -8.94
CA HIS A 264 -8.50 -10.68 -7.82
C HIS A 264 -9.36 -10.73 -6.55
N PRO A 265 -8.85 -11.12 -5.37
CA PRO A 265 -9.63 -11.28 -4.13
C PRO A 265 -10.38 -10.02 -3.66
N PHE A 266 -9.97 -8.82 -4.09
CA PHE A 266 -10.73 -7.59 -3.87
C PHE A 266 -12.12 -7.59 -4.51
N TYR A 267 -12.27 -8.32 -5.61
CA TYR A 267 -13.51 -8.40 -6.36
C TYR A 267 -14.16 -9.75 -6.11
N GLU A 268 -15.50 -9.78 -6.20
CA GLU A 268 -16.32 -10.96 -5.93
C GLU A 268 -15.78 -12.23 -6.63
N ASP A 269 -15.83 -13.37 -5.92
CA ASP A 269 -15.44 -14.66 -6.50
C ASP A 269 -16.30 -14.97 -7.72
N GLY A 270 -15.66 -15.08 -8.89
CA GLY A 270 -16.36 -15.28 -10.16
C GLY A 270 -16.69 -14.00 -10.92
N CYS A 271 -16.06 -12.86 -10.59
CA CYS A 271 -16.12 -11.64 -11.40
C CYS A 271 -16.00 -11.97 -12.90
N VAL A 272 -17.04 -11.58 -13.64
CA VAL A 272 -17.19 -11.88 -15.09
C VAL A 272 -16.71 -10.72 -15.95
N GLU A 273 -16.50 -9.55 -15.36
CA GLU A 273 -15.93 -8.36 -16.00
C GLU A 273 -14.41 -8.32 -15.75
N PRO A 274 -13.59 -7.88 -16.72
CA PRO A 274 -12.18 -7.65 -16.48
C PRO A 274 -11.98 -6.66 -15.33
N VAL A 275 -11.15 -7.03 -14.36
CA VAL A 275 -10.61 -6.06 -13.40
C VAL A 275 -9.63 -5.19 -14.17
N GLY A 276 -9.66 -3.87 -14.00
CA GLY A 276 -8.70 -2.98 -14.66
C GLY A 276 -7.37 -2.88 -13.91
N PHE A 277 -6.46 -2.07 -14.44
CA PHE A 277 -5.31 -1.57 -13.70
C PHE A 277 -5.19 -0.07 -13.95
N ASP A 278 -4.55 0.65 -13.04
CA ASP A 278 -4.23 2.05 -13.24
C ASP A 278 -2.77 2.18 -13.69
N LEU A 279 -2.49 3.11 -14.60
CA LEU A 279 -1.16 3.33 -15.15
C LEU A 279 -0.74 4.77 -14.91
N CYS A 280 0.36 4.98 -14.20
CA CYS A 280 1.03 6.26 -14.14
C CYS A 280 2.15 6.27 -15.20
N GLN A 281 2.01 7.08 -16.24
CA GLN A 281 3.11 7.36 -17.17
C GLN A 281 3.91 8.54 -16.64
N VAL A 282 5.23 8.43 -16.59
CA VAL A 282 6.13 9.51 -16.15
C VAL A 282 6.96 9.93 -17.35
N ILE A 283 6.85 11.19 -17.73
CA ILE A 283 7.51 11.77 -18.90
C ILE A 283 8.60 12.70 -18.42
N GLY A 284 9.85 12.35 -18.73
CA GLY A 284 11.04 13.09 -18.33
C GLY A 284 11.71 13.84 -19.48
N GLU A 285 12.89 14.37 -19.17
CA GLU A 285 13.75 15.04 -20.15
C GLU A 285 14.32 14.06 -21.19
N GLU A 286 14.83 14.59 -22.31
CA GLU A 286 15.55 13.81 -23.35
C GLU A 286 14.75 12.62 -23.94
N GLY A 287 13.42 12.68 -23.87
CA GLY A 287 12.53 11.62 -24.36
C GLY A 287 12.52 10.35 -23.51
N LEU A 288 12.98 10.44 -22.25
CA LEU A 288 12.85 9.35 -21.28
C LEU A 288 11.41 9.24 -20.81
N VAL A 289 10.87 8.03 -20.86
CA VAL A 289 9.52 7.72 -20.36
C VAL A 289 9.62 6.53 -19.42
N GLY A 290 9.17 6.73 -18.19
CA GLY A 290 8.95 5.70 -17.20
C GLY A 290 7.46 5.36 -17.08
N TYR A 291 7.16 4.24 -16.43
CA TYR A 291 5.78 3.90 -16.08
C TYR A 291 5.71 3.15 -14.76
N ALA A 292 4.59 3.31 -14.06
CA ALA A 292 4.20 2.51 -12.91
C ALA A 292 2.77 2.01 -13.12
N ALA A 293 2.60 0.69 -13.21
CA ALA A 293 1.30 0.06 -13.35
C ALA A 293 0.85 -0.53 -12.00
N PHE A 294 -0.38 -0.24 -11.61
CA PHE A 294 -0.95 -0.62 -10.32
C PHE A 294 -2.15 -1.53 -10.53
N TRP A 295 -2.05 -2.74 -10.01
CA TRP A 295 -3.12 -3.73 -10.06
C TRP A 295 -3.32 -4.30 -8.66
N PRO A 296 -4.55 -4.59 -8.21
CA PRO A 296 -5.82 -4.14 -8.79
C PRO A 296 -5.92 -2.60 -8.85
N ASN A 297 -6.98 -2.05 -9.44
CA ASN A 297 -7.21 -0.60 -9.47
C ASN A 297 -7.05 0.04 -8.09
N LEU A 298 -6.48 1.24 -8.09
CA LEU A 298 -6.28 2.06 -6.90
C LEU A 298 -7.62 2.59 -6.40
N VAL A 299 -7.76 2.68 -5.07
CA VAL A 299 -8.87 3.39 -4.45
C VAL A 299 -8.63 4.89 -4.59
N SER A 300 -7.40 5.33 -4.28
CA SER A 300 -6.96 6.70 -4.53
C SER A 300 -5.64 6.85 -5.28
N LYS A 301 -5.73 7.84 -6.16
CA LYS A 301 -4.75 8.51 -6.99
C LYS A 301 -4.03 9.70 -6.38
N TRP A 302 -2.71 9.90 -6.47
CA TRP A 302 -2.21 11.29 -6.51
C TRP A 302 -0.90 11.49 -7.27
N VAL A 303 -0.80 12.59 -8.02
CA VAL A 303 0.44 13.12 -8.61
C VAL A 303 0.50 14.62 -8.34
N THR A 304 1.66 15.12 -7.92
CA THR A 304 1.93 16.56 -7.74
C THR A 304 3.43 16.83 -7.81
N ASN A 305 3.82 18.10 -7.84
CA ASN A 305 5.20 18.52 -7.77
C ASN A 305 5.83 18.06 -6.44
N ALA A 306 6.99 17.42 -6.51
CA ALA A 306 7.75 16.95 -5.36
C ALA A 306 8.09 18.07 -4.37
N GLU A 307 8.25 19.31 -4.80
CA GLU A 307 8.46 20.47 -3.92
C GLU A 307 7.18 20.88 -3.15
N GLU A 308 6.00 20.57 -3.71
CA GLU A 308 4.70 20.87 -3.10
C GLU A 308 4.24 19.79 -2.12
N VAL A 309 4.79 18.58 -2.24
CA VAL A 309 4.58 17.51 -1.25
C VAL A 309 5.15 17.94 0.09
N ARG A 310 4.24 18.29 1.00
CA ARG A 310 4.62 18.64 2.36
C ARG A 310 5.09 17.39 3.09
N ARG A 311 6.13 17.54 3.91
CA ARG A 311 6.52 16.48 4.88
C ARG A 311 5.37 16.17 5.85
N PHE A 312 4.61 17.20 6.22
CA PHE A 312 3.44 17.15 7.08
C PHE A 312 2.38 18.16 6.63
N GLY A 313 1.10 17.81 6.72
CA GLY A 313 0.00 18.71 6.40
C GLY A 313 -1.13 18.59 7.42
N GLU A 314 -1.52 19.70 8.04
CA GLU A 314 -2.84 19.84 8.68
C GLU A 314 -3.95 20.11 7.64
N ASP A 315 -3.53 20.44 6.42
CA ASP A 315 -4.39 20.69 5.28
C ASP A 315 -4.85 19.35 4.73
N VAL A 316 -6.00 18.91 5.22
CA VAL A 316 -6.56 17.57 4.98
C VAL A 316 -6.88 17.31 3.51
N ASP A 317 -6.73 18.29 2.63
CA ASP A 317 -7.06 18.18 1.21
C ASP A 317 -5.79 18.13 0.31
N VAL A 318 -4.59 18.05 0.90
CA VAL A 318 -3.32 17.76 0.19
C VAL A 318 -2.60 16.58 0.86
N PRO A 319 -2.24 15.51 0.12
CA PRO A 319 -1.47 14.40 0.69
C PRO A 319 -0.14 14.86 1.27
N SER A 320 0.20 14.38 2.47
CA SER A 320 1.55 14.56 3.00
C SER A 320 2.43 13.35 2.66
N LEU A 321 3.74 13.57 2.58
CA LEU A 321 4.74 12.53 2.32
C LEU A 321 4.57 11.31 3.22
N LEU A 322 4.24 11.53 4.49
CA LEU A 322 4.31 10.54 5.57
C LEU A 322 2.94 10.12 6.14
N SER A 323 1.83 10.53 5.51
CA SER A 323 0.48 10.13 5.91
C SER A 323 -0.30 9.54 4.74
N THR A 324 -1.15 8.55 5.04
CA THR A 324 -2.16 8.04 4.12
C THR A 324 -3.21 9.10 3.80
N MET A 325 -3.97 8.90 2.73
CA MET A 325 -4.77 9.95 2.12
C MET A 325 -6.22 9.93 2.61
N GLU A 326 -6.84 8.75 2.66
CA GLU A 326 -8.30 8.66 2.76
C GLU A 326 -8.88 8.51 4.16
N THR A 327 -8.20 7.91 5.14
CA THR A 327 -8.81 7.74 6.47
C THR A 327 -9.01 9.08 7.14
N TYR A 328 -10.27 9.36 7.48
CA TYR A 328 -10.70 10.54 8.20
C TYR A 328 -11.32 10.16 9.54
N GLU A 329 -10.77 10.73 10.62
CA GLU A 329 -11.35 10.64 11.96
C GLU A 329 -12.20 11.89 12.26
N HIS A 330 -13.52 11.75 12.20
CA HIS A 330 -14.44 12.80 12.63
C HIS A 330 -14.78 12.64 14.11
N ARG A 331 -14.33 13.57 14.95
CA ARG A 331 -14.63 13.58 16.40
C ARG A 331 -15.73 14.58 16.70
N VAL A 332 -16.76 14.11 17.40
CA VAL A 332 -17.95 14.91 17.75
C VAL A 332 -18.17 14.85 19.25
N ALA A 333 -18.25 16.01 19.89
CA ALA A 333 -18.63 16.13 21.30
C ALA A 333 -20.06 16.67 21.38
N LEU A 334 -20.98 15.89 21.93
CA LEU A 334 -22.33 16.37 22.17
C LEU A 334 -22.32 17.43 23.28
N PRO A 335 -23.13 18.50 23.16
CA PRO A 335 -23.28 19.49 24.22
C PRO A 335 -23.93 18.87 25.47
N THR A 336 -24.02 19.63 26.57
CA THR A 336 -24.59 19.11 27.82
C THR A 336 -26.12 19.17 27.86
N SER A 337 -26.75 19.83 26.89
CA SER A 337 -28.20 19.85 26.68
C SER A 337 -28.56 20.13 25.22
N ALA A 338 -29.81 19.86 24.85
CA ALA A 338 -30.34 20.13 23.50
C ALA A 338 -30.30 21.62 23.12
N ASP A 339 -30.53 22.50 24.10
CA ASP A 339 -30.55 23.96 23.90
C ASP A 339 -29.17 24.54 23.51
N GLU A 340 -28.10 23.79 23.79
CA GLU A 340 -26.72 24.14 23.48
C GLU A 340 -26.24 23.57 22.13
N LEU A 341 -27.07 22.79 21.43
CA LEU A 341 -26.71 22.21 20.14
C LEU A 341 -26.71 23.28 19.05
N VAL A 342 -25.50 23.72 18.69
CA VAL A 342 -25.27 24.73 17.64
C VAL A 342 -24.50 24.19 16.43
N ASP A 343 -23.98 22.96 16.52
CA ASP A 343 -23.25 22.33 15.44
C ASP A 343 -24.22 21.90 14.32
N PRO A 344 -24.13 22.49 13.11
CA PRO A 344 -25.05 22.17 12.01
C PRO A 344 -24.84 20.76 11.45
N SER A 345 -23.76 20.07 11.81
CA SER A 345 -23.51 18.66 11.43
C SER A 345 -24.19 17.66 12.36
N VAL A 346 -24.81 18.11 13.46
CA VAL A 346 -25.44 17.23 14.45
C VAL A 346 -26.91 17.61 14.65
N TYR A 347 -27.81 16.64 14.56
CA TYR A 347 -29.24 16.82 14.80
C TYR A 347 -29.74 15.90 15.91
N TYR A 348 -30.62 16.44 16.74
CA TYR A 348 -31.43 15.66 17.67
C TYR A 348 -32.86 15.54 17.13
N ASN A 349 -33.31 14.32 16.90
CA ASN A 349 -34.69 14.05 16.48
C ASN A 349 -35.57 13.90 17.72
N GLU A 350 -36.35 14.93 18.05
CA GLU A 350 -37.23 14.93 19.24
C GLU A 350 -38.33 13.85 19.19
N VAL A 351 -38.71 13.40 17.99
CA VAL A 351 -39.78 12.41 17.80
C VAL A 351 -39.26 11.00 18.06
N THR A 352 -38.08 10.68 17.53
CA THR A 352 -37.49 9.33 17.65
C THR A 352 -36.55 9.19 18.84
N GLY A 353 -35.99 10.29 19.35
CA GLY A 353 -34.95 10.30 20.38
C GLY A 353 -33.54 9.99 19.85
N GLU A 354 -33.33 10.09 18.54
CA GLU A 354 -32.07 9.76 17.87
C GLU A 354 -31.13 10.96 17.78
N ILE A 355 -29.83 10.68 17.74
CA ILE A 355 -28.81 11.65 17.32
C ILE A 355 -28.35 11.29 15.92
N VAL A 356 -28.37 12.27 15.02
CA VAL A 356 -27.90 12.16 13.65
C VAL A 356 -26.63 12.99 13.54
N ILE A 357 -25.54 12.38 13.08
CA ILE A 357 -24.27 13.05 12.83
C ILE A 357 -23.98 12.95 11.34
N LEU A 358 -23.88 14.09 10.66
CA LEU A 358 -23.53 14.16 9.25
C LEU A 358 -22.04 13.96 9.07
N LEU A 359 -21.66 13.27 8.00
CA LEU A 359 -20.26 13.23 7.60
C LEU A 359 -19.85 14.58 6.98
N PRO A 360 -18.70 15.15 7.38
CA PRO A 360 -18.22 16.42 6.87
C PRO A 360 -17.54 16.31 5.49
N LYS A 361 -17.27 15.09 5.03
CA LYS A 361 -16.57 14.77 3.77
C LYS A 361 -17.28 13.61 3.07
N GLU A 362 -17.20 13.56 1.75
CA GLU A 362 -17.81 12.52 0.92
C GLU A 362 -17.14 11.16 1.19
N PRO A 363 -17.88 10.11 1.60
CA PRO A 363 -17.28 8.82 1.90
C PRO A 363 -17.03 8.00 0.63
N VAL A 364 -15.92 7.25 0.60
CA VAL A 364 -15.56 6.33 -0.49
C VAL A 364 -15.85 4.89 -0.07
N ALA A 365 -16.40 4.11 -1.00
CA ALA A 365 -16.58 2.68 -0.80
C ALA A 365 -15.27 1.94 -1.09
N TYR A 366 -14.93 0.98 -0.24
CA TYR A 366 -13.74 0.17 -0.38
C TYR A 366 -14.05 -1.30 -0.01
N PRO A 367 -13.22 -2.27 -0.43
CA PRO A 367 -13.46 -3.69 -0.20
C PRO A 367 -13.40 -4.05 1.29
N ARG A 368 -14.49 -4.61 1.78
CA ARG A 368 -14.64 -5.17 3.14
C ARG A 368 -14.30 -6.65 3.22
N GLY A 369 -13.98 -7.25 2.08
CA GLY A 369 -13.75 -8.68 1.91
C GLY A 369 -14.95 -9.38 1.24
N LEU A 370 -14.72 -10.58 0.69
CA LEU A 370 -15.74 -11.37 -0.02
C LEU A 370 -16.45 -10.65 -1.18
N GLY A 371 -15.80 -9.65 -1.80
CA GLY A 371 -16.42 -8.82 -2.83
C GLY A 371 -17.48 -7.84 -2.29
N GLU A 372 -17.60 -7.67 -0.98
CA GLU A 372 -18.43 -6.62 -0.39
C GLU A 372 -17.70 -5.29 -0.43
N TRP A 373 -18.37 -4.27 -0.98
CA TRP A 373 -17.88 -2.90 -1.02
C TRP A 373 -18.79 -2.02 -0.19
N SER A 374 -18.22 -1.25 0.73
CA SER A 374 -19.02 -0.40 1.63
C SER A 374 -18.30 0.86 2.05
N ALA A 375 -19.02 1.98 1.92
CA ALA A 375 -18.64 3.29 2.45
C ALA A 375 -19.04 3.48 3.92
N ALA A 376 -19.59 2.46 4.58
CA ALA A 376 -20.08 2.59 5.95
C ALA A 376 -18.94 2.90 6.93
N PRO A 377 -19.08 3.92 7.81
CA PRO A 377 -18.05 4.25 8.78
C PRO A 377 -17.94 3.21 9.90
N TRP A 378 -16.85 3.25 10.67
CA TRP A 378 -16.85 2.73 12.03
C TRP A 378 -17.24 3.84 13.00
N LEU A 379 -18.16 3.55 13.93
CA LEU A 379 -18.53 4.44 15.01
C LEU A 379 -17.98 3.95 16.35
N PHE A 380 -17.40 4.88 17.10
CA PHE A 380 -16.92 4.67 18.45
C PHE A 380 -17.49 5.71 19.40
N LYS A 381 -17.67 5.31 20.66
CA LYS A 381 -18.09 6.18 21.75
C LYS A 381 -17.03 6.20 22.83
N LYS A 382 -16.69 7.40 23.31
CA LYS A 382 -15.76 7.57 24.43
C LYS A 382 -16.40 7.08 25.72
N ASP A 383 -15.71 6.19 26.43
CA ASP A 383 -16.16 5.67 27.71
C ASP A 383 -15.63 6.48 28.91
N GLY A 384 -15.99 6.07 30.13
CA GLY A 384 -15.56 6.74 31.36
C GLY A 384 -14.06 6.65 31.66
N THR A 385 -13.31 5.83 30.91
CA THR A 385 -11.84 5.75 31.00
C THR A 385 -11.14 6.68 30.00
N GLY A 386 -11.92 7.31 29.11
CA GLY A 386 -11.42 8.18 28.04
C GLY A 386 -11.06 7.43 26.75
N GLN A 387 -11.34 6.13 26.66
CA GLN A 387 -11.08 5.32 25.47
C GLN A 387 -12.31 5.23 24.56
N TYR A 388 -12.09 5.12 23.26
CA TYR A 388 -13.16 5.02 22.26
C TYR A 388 -13.54 3.55 22.02
N ALA A 389 -14.70 3.14 22.51
CA ALA A 389 -15.25 1.79 22.37
C ALA A 389 -16.13 1.67 21.12
N LYS A 390 -15.95 0.62 20.33
CA LYS A 390 -16.68 0.38 19.08
C LYS A 390 -18.15 0.17 19.37
N MET A 391 -19.00 0.85 18.61
CA MET A 391 -20.44 0.68 18.63
C MET A 391 -20.85 -0.27 17.52
N LEU A 392 -21.71 -1.23 17.84
CA LEU A 392 -22.23 -2.18 16.86
C LEU A 392 -23.20 -1.47 15.90
N MET A 393 -22.91 -1.53 14.61
CA MET A 393 -23.83 -1.08 13.57
C MET A 393 -25.04 -2.01 13.52
N GLU A 394 -26.21 -1.46 13.26
CA GLU A 394 -27.39 -2.22 12.89
C GLU A 394 -27.20 -2.74 11.48
N ASP A 395 -27.43 -4.03 11.34
CA ASP A 395 -27.29 -4.75 10.09
C ASP A 395 -28.53 -5.65 9.89
N GLU A 396 -28.75 -6.15 8.69
CA GLU A 396 -29.96 -6.88 8.30
C GLU A 396 -30.29 -8.03 9.28
N GLY A 397 -31.24 -7.80 10.18
CA GLY A 397 -31.69 -8.77 11.19
C GLY A 397 -30.91 -8.76 12.52
N LEU A 398 -29.88 -7.92 12.67
CA LEU A 398 -29.12 -7.77 13.91
C LEU A 398 -29.34 -6.37 14.54
N PRO A 399 -29.92 -6.29 15.75
CA PRO A 399 -30.11 -5.00 16.41
C PRO A 399 -28.76 -4.38 16.77
N GLY A 400 -28.43 -3.24 16.16
CA GLY A 400 -27.27 -2.44 16.50
C GLY A 400 -27.61 -1.19 17.31
N ALA A 401 -26.57 -0.50 17.75
CA ALA A 401 -26.64 0.75 18.51
C ALA A 401 -26.81 1.99 17.63
N TRP A 402 -26.49 1.87 16.35
CA TRP A 402 -26.56 2.94 15.36
C TRP A 402 -26.77 2.35 13.96
N ARG A 403 -27.13 3.17 12.97
CA ARG A 403 -27.23 2.75 11.55
C ARG A 403 -26.57 3.76 10.63
N TRP A 404 -26.12 3.28 9.48
CA TRP A 404 -25.56 4.09 8.41
C TRP A 404 -26.65 4.53 7.43
N GLU A 405 -26.75 5.82 7.14
CA GLU A 405 -27.68 6.41 6.16
C GLU A 405 -26.90 7.13 5.05
N PRO A 406 -26.48 6.44 3.97
CA PRO A 406 -25.61 6.99 2.94
C PRO A 406 -26.24 8.09 2.09
N ILE A 407 -27.57 8.19 2.04
CA ILE A 407 -28.30 9.13 1.17
C ILE A 407 -28.56 10.47 1.90
N HIS A 408 -28.19 10.59 3.18
CA HIS A 408 -28.44 11.80 3.94
C HIS A 408 -27.56 12.97 3.46
N PRO A 409 -28.10 14.10 2.96
CA PRO A 409 -27.27 15.20 2.49
C PRO A 409 -26.41 15.82 3.62
N PRO A 410 -25.19 16.31 3.34
CA PRO A 410 -24.56 16.35 2.01
C PRO A 410 -23.92 15.03 1.56
N TYR A 411 -23.45 14.18 2.48
CA TYR A 411 -22.57 13.04 2.16
C TYR A 411 -22.92 11.72 2.85
N GLY A 412 -23.91 11.73 3.74
CA GLY A 412 -24.36 10.60 4.53
C GLY A 412 -24.39 10.92 6.03
N ALA A 413 -25.04 10.07 6.81
CA ALA A 413 -25.21 10.26 8.24
C ALA A 413 -25.08 8.98 9.06
N VAL A 414 -24.48 9.12 10.23
CA VAL A 414 -24.52 8.14 11.31
C VAL A 414 -25.73 8.46 12.19
N VAL A 415 -26.66 7.53 12.30
CA VAL A 415 -27.84 7.70 13.16
C VAL A 415 -27.74 6.80 14.39
N ILE A 416 -27.54 7.42 15.55
CA ILE A 416 -27.36 6.75 16.84
C ILE A 416 -28.73 6.59 17.52
N LYS A 417 -29.05 5.35 17.87
CA LYS A 417 -30.36 5.01 18.44
C LYS A 417 -30.56 5.58 19.84
N PRO A 418 -31.81 5.75 20.28
CA PRO A 418 -32.11 6.19 21.63
C PRO A 418 -31.46 5.27 22.67
N PHE A 419 -31.11 5.84 23.82
CA PHE A 419 -30.45 5.16 24.96
C PHE A 419 -29.00 4.70 24.71
N GLN A 420 -28.47 4.82 23.48
CA GLN A 420 -27.05 4.55 23.18
C GLN A 420 -26.16 5.79 23.35
N TRP A 421 -26.78 6.94 23.51
CA TRP A 421 -26.14 8.23 23.72
C TRP A 421 -26.80 8.97 24.90
N LYS A 422 -26.09 9.97 25.42
CA LYS A 422 -26.55 11.01 26.34
C LYS A 422 -25.80 12.30 26.02
N TRP A 423 -26.37 13.43 26.44
CA TRP A 423 -25.67 14.71 26.38
C TRP A 423 -24.32 14.64 27.11
N GLY A 424 -23.31 15.30 26.53
CA GLY A 424 -21.91 15.25 26.97
C GLY A 424 -21.13 14.02 26.52
N ASP A 425 -21.73 13.08 25.77
CA ASP A 425 -20.96 11.99 25.16
C ASP A 425 -20.07 12.50 24.02
N GLU A 426 -18.94 11.83 23.82
CA GLU A 426 -18.05 12.06 22.68
C GLU A 426 -18.03 10.83 21.77
N PHE A 427 -18.05 11.07 20.46
CA PHE A 427 -18.01 10.05 19.42
C PHE A 427 -16.80 10.26 18.51
N CYS A 428 -16.30 9.17 17.95
CA CYS A 428 -15.31 9.17 16.89
C CYS A 428 -15.83 8.30 15.75
N ILE A 429 -15.90 8.88 14.55
CA ILE A 429 -16.33 8.23 13.33
C ILE A 429 -15.11 8.11 12.43
N VAL A 430 -14.77 6.88 12.03
CA VAL A 430 -13.64 6.58 11.16
C VAL A 430 -14.18 6.10 9.82
N PHE A 431 -13.81 6.75 8.72
CA PHE A 431 -14.26 6.39 7.37
C PHE A 431 -13.23 6.80 6.31
N LYS A 432 -13.34 6.21 5.12
CA LYS A 432 -12.60 6.63 3.92
C LYS A 432 -13.33 7.79 3.27
N ARG A 433 -12.61 8.84 2.90
CA ARG A 433 -13.20 9.98 2.20
C ARG A 433 -12.59 10.15 0.82
N VAL A 434 -13.37 10.78 -0.06
CA VAL A 434 -12.84 11.33 -1.30
C VAL A 434 -11.83 12.41 -0.93
N MET A 435 -10.62 12.28 -1.46
CA MET A 435 -9.61 13.33 -1.42
C MET A 435 -9.79 14.23 -2.65
N GLU A 436 -9.90 15.54 -2.42
CA GLU A 436 -10.10 16.54 -3.48
C GLU A 436 -8.76 16.90 -4.16
N GLY A 437 -8.29 16.01 -5.01
CA GLY A 437 -7.35 16.33 -6.09
C GLY A 437 -7.75 15.60 -7.33
N HIS A 438 -7.18 16.00 -8.46
CA HIS A 438 -7.46 15.44 -9.79
C HIS A 438 -8.78 15.89 -10.39
N THR A 439 -8.80 17.14 -10.87
CA THR A 439 -9.73 17.47 -11.95
C THR A 439 -9.25 16.74 -13.20
N PRO A 440 -10.06 15.83 -13.80
CA PRO A 440 -9.69 15.20 -15.05
C PRO A 440 -9.39 16.24 -16.12
N HIS A 441 -8.32 16.01 -16.88
CA HIS A 441 -7.95 16.83 -18.03
C HIS A 441 -7.63 15.98 -19.24
N GLU A 442 -7.53 16.65 -20.39
CA GLU A 442 -7.15 16.01 -21.64
C GLU A 442 -5.63 16.05 -21.80
N SER A 443 -5.01 14.87 -21.96
CA SER A 443 -3.61 14.71 -22.37
C SER A 443 -3.53 14.09 -23.77
N THR A 444 -2.36 14.19 -24.41
CA THR A 444 -2.11 13.58 -25.71
C THR A 444 -1.28 12.32 -25.53
N ALA A 445 -1.79 11.18 -26.00
CA ALA A 445 -1.12 9.89 -25.87
C ALA A 445 0.21 9.85 -26.66
N LEU A 446 1.26 9.36 -26.01
CA LEU A 446 2.56 9.08 -26.64
C LEU A 446 2.54 7.73 -27.37
N ASP A 447 3.48 7.52 -28.30
CA ASP A 447 3.64 6.28 -29.07
C ASP A 447 3.82 5.03 -28.19
N CYS A 448 4.53 5.16 -27.08
CA CYS A 448 4.75 4.09 -26.10
C CYS A 448 3.48 3.65 -25.34
N MET A 449 2.35 4.35 -25.52
CA MET A 449 1.06 3.96 -24.97
C MET A 449 0.30 2.95 -25.85
N GLU A 450 0.78 2.65 -27.06
CA GLU A 450 0.20 1.57 -27.86
C GLU A 450 0.35 0.21 -27.15
N PRO A 451 -0.66 -0.68 -27.22
CA PRO A 451 -1.89 -0.56 -28.02
C PRO A 451 -3.08 0.03 -27.23
N PHE A 452 -2.87 0.62 -26.05
CA PHE A 452 -3.97 1.15 -25.25
C PHE A 452 -4.60 2.39 -25.90
N PHE A 453 -3.76 3.27 -26.44
CA PHE A 453 -4.15 4.48 -27.13
C PHE A 453 -3.32 4.64 -28.41
N GLU A 454 -3.90 5.21 -29.46
CA GLU A 454 -3.15 5.56 -30.67
C GLU A 454 -2.27 6.79 -30.43
N GLU A 455 -1.09 6.88 -31.04
CA GLU A 455 -0.22 8.06 -30.94
C GLU A 455 -1.00 9.34 -31.35
N GLY A 456 -0.99 10.35 -30.49
CA GLY A 456 -1.68 11.62 -30.72
C GLY A 456 -3.17 11.62 -30.37
N GLU A 457 -3.71 10.51 -29.87
CA GLU A 457 -5.07 10.45 -29.34
C GLU A 457 -5.22 11.37 -28.12
N VAL A 458 -6.34 12.10 -28.05
CA VAL A 458 -6.68 12.92 -26.88
C VAL A 458 -7.42 12.05 -25.88
N VAL A 459 -6.83 11.87 -24.71
CA VAL A 459 -7.27 10.93 -23.68
C VAL A 459 -7.47 11.66 -22.35
N GLU A 460 -8.46 11.23 -21.58
CA GLU A 460 -8.65 11.74 -20.22
C GLU A 460 -7.58 11.16 -19.29
N SER A 461 -6.93 12.03 -18.52
CA SER A 461 -5.93 11.65 -17.53
C SER A 461 -6.03 12.51 -16.26
N LEU A 462 -5.33 12.07 -15.22
CA LEU A 462 -5.19 12.77 -13.94
C LEU A 462 -3.71 13.00 -13.67
N GLY A 463 -3.24 14.25 -13.65
CA GLY A 463 -1.79 14.45 -13.59
C GLY A 463 -1.32 15.90 -13.60
N MET A 464 -0.10 16.09 -14.10
CA MET A 464 0.65 17.35 -14.08
C MET A 464 0.88 17.95 -15.47
N TYR A 465 0.17 17.51 -16.50
CA TYR A 465 0.44 17.89 -17.90
C TYR A 465 0.57 19.41 -18.11
N SER A 466 -0.24 20.21 -17.42
CA SER A 466 -0.21 21.67 -17.51
C SER A 466 0.83 22.36 -16.62
N GLU A 467 1.43 21.64 -15.68
CA GLU A 467 2.33 22.16 -14.64
C GLU A 467 3.53 21.21 -14.43
N PRO A 468 4.40 21.04 -15.44
CA PRO A 468 5.53 20.11 -15.35
C PRO A 468 6.56 20.57 -14.30
N ALA A 469 6.96 19.61 -13.46
CA ALA A 469 7.98 19.66 -12.42
C ALA A 469 8.27 18.22 -11.97
N THR A 470 9.34 17.96 -11.20
CA THR A 470 9.62 16.62 -10.66
C THR A 470 8.36 16.01 -10.01
N PRO A 471 7.77 14.93 -10.56
CA PRO A 471 6.52 14.39 -10.07
C PRO A 471 6.76 13.49 -8.86
N TYR A 472 5.86 13.62 -7.89
CA TYR A 472 5.71 12.69 -6.78
C TYR A 472 4.39 11.93 -6.94
N VAL A 473 4.49 10.60 -6.95
CA VAL A 473 3.39 9.69 -7.23
C VAL A 473 2.93 9.00 -5.94
N PHE A 474 1.62 8.98 -5.72
CA PHE A 474 0.93 8.25 -4.67
C PHE A 474 -0.06 7.28 -5.32
N ALA A 475 -0.02 6.04 -4.89
CA ALA A 475 -0.94 5.00 -5.31
C ALA A 475 -1.42 4.27 -4.05
N GLU A 476 -2.71 4.37 -3.72
CA GLU A 476 -3.28 3.86 -2.47
C GLU A 476 -4.38 2.82 -2.71
N TRP A 477 -4.31 1.76 -1.92
CA TRP A 477 -5.33 0.72 -1.80
C TRP A 477 -5.86 0.69 -0.38
N ASP A 478 -7.16 0.46 -0.26
CA ASP A 478 -7.86 0.38 1.01
C ASP A 478 -8.65 -0.92 1.10
N PHE A 479 -8.55 -1.62 2.21
CA PHE A 479 -9.16 -2.94 2.36
C PHE A 479 -9.27 -3.38 3.81
N ASP A 480 -10.20 -4.29 4.07
CA ASP A 480 -10.29 -4.97 5.36
C ASP A 480 -9.55 -6.32 5.34
N LEU A 481 -8.80 -6.61 6.41
CA LEU A 481 -8.27 -7.94 6.73
C LEU A 481 -9.06 -8.58 7.87
N ASP A 482 -9.70 -9.70 7.60
CA ASP A 482 -10.56 -10.38 8.58
C ASP A 482 -10.19 -11.85 8.77
N MET A 483 -10.07 -12.27 10.03
CA MET A 483 -9.82 -13.68 10.40
C MET A 483 -11.09 -14.50 10.47
N ASP A 484 -12.25 -13.85 10.65
CA ASP A 484 -13.55 -14.53 10.60
C ASP A 484 -13.87 -14.98 9.16
N HIS A 485 -13.17 -14.41 8.18
CA HIS A 485 -13.25 -14.69 6.75
C HIS A 485 -11.84 -14.96 6.18
N PRO A 486 -11.28 -16.18 6.30
CA PRO A 486 -9.87 -16.47 6.02
C PRO A 486 -9.39 -16.08 4.62
N GLU A 487 -10.26 -16.08 3.62
CA GLU A 487 -10.02 -15.58 2.27
C GLU A 487 -9.69 -14.08 2.20
N ASN A 488 -10.09 -13.32 3.23
CA ASN A 488 -9.80 -11.89 3.40
C ASN A 488 -8.66 -11.67 4.40
N SER A 489 -7.99 -12.71 4.88
CA SER A 489 -6.85 -12.57 5.80
C SER A 489 -5.54 -12.20 5.09
N THR A 490 -5.58 -12.15 3.76
CA THR A 490 -4.45 -11.76 2.89
C THR A 490 -4.96 -11.04 1.65
N HIS A 491 -4.32 -9.94 1.28
CA HIS A 491 -4.53 -9.30 -0.02
C HIS A 491 -3.21 -9.17 -0.77
N GLN A 492 -3.28 -9.32 -2.10
CA GLN A 492 -2.15 -9.19 -3.02
C GLN A 492 -2.31 -7.91 -3.84
N PHE A 493 -1.20 -7.32 -4.24
CA PHE A 493 -1.10 -6.12 -5.07
C PHE A 493 0.05 -6.29 -6.05
#